data_AF-A0A197JD90-F1
#
_entry.id   AF-A0A197JD90-F1
#
_cell.length_a   1.000
_cell.length_b   1.000
_cell.length_c   1.000
_cell.angle_alpha   90.00
_cell.angle_beta   90.00
_cell.angle_gamma   90.00
#
_symmetry.space_group_name_H-M   'P 1'
#
loop_
_entity.id
_entity.type
_entity.pdbx_description
1 polymer ?
#
loop_
_entity_poly.entity_id
_entity_poly.type
_entity_poly.pdbx_seq_one_letter_code
_entity_poly.pdbx_strand_id
1 'polypeptide(L)'
;MLRQEYRKDEDLTNKPERLNFAELSRAERIYKALWNHVYPIYQSLKGSDRDRERQLIELSKTRAEVDFFLGLERRLYPWLHHGRRTSFSLHGTYKGRGLVFCAGNNQFEFVVTSIQAIRNRLKSKLPIQVFHMGEGDLSKPRQQYLKDMAAGIEVIDVANILDNGYMQLGGWAIKPFAMLASSFEEVMFVDADAYFLQDPEVLYDDPGYMATGALFFFDRTLFPDQTKGPDWIKSILPIMSSFPPKSRMFNLLSAHEQESGVVLINKKTRFLGMLGTCKMNGKWERDLISYQVFHGDKETFWTGFEMVQEPYAFMRNYGGVIGELRPDDANAVCGAQLHEDHKGNPLWWNGGLYRNKNSGVYRYLTFDYWMTGGGHQQHRERYTRDKETMMQVLMDEGVQSSDDLQLEPMDASWDFGESCLSGAKVNVLTQREKELANGYVGIDKVAREDGETFRKGDTVDPRTHDWDAATA
;
A
#
# COMPACT_ATOMS: atom_id res chain seq x y z
N MET A 1 13.55 -24.94 14.27
CA MET A 1 14.33 -23.78 13.76
C MET A 1 13.59 -22.47 13.99
N LEU A 2 12.26 -22.43 13.94
CA LEU A 2 11.47 -21.36 14.56
C LEU A 2 11.01 -21.83 15.95
N ARG A 3 11.29 -21.06 17.02
CA ARG A 3 10.63 -21.25 18.35
C ARG A 3 9.24 -20.60 18.40
N GLN A 4 8.82 -19.97 17.31
CA GLN A 4 7.49 -19.41 17.10
C GLN A 4 6.50 -20.52 16.73
N GLU A 5 5.97 -21.17 17.75
CA GLU A 5 4.59 -21.63 17.68
C GLU A 5 3.82 -20.69 18.59
N TYR A 6 3.01 -19.81 17.99
CA TYR A 6 2.01 -19.06 18.72
C TYR A 6 0.61 -19.57 18.36
N ARG A 7 -0.20 -19.84 19.38
CA ARG A 7 -1.60 -20.26 19.19
C ARG A 7 -2.46 -19.05 18.84
N LYS A 8 -3.65 -19.30 18.28
CA LYS A 8 -4.62 -18.24 17.91
C LYS A 8 -4.89 -17.25 19.06
N ASP A 9 -5.01 -17.79 20.27
CA ASP A 9 -5.37 -17.02 21.47
C ASP A 9 -4.15 -16.68 22.35
N GLU A 10 -2.93 -16.96 21.87
CA GLU A 10 -1.72 -16.74 22.66
C GLU A 10 -1.30 -15.28 22.59
N ASP A 11 -1.22 -14.61 23.74
CA ASP A 11 -0.73 -13.24 23.85
C ASP A 11 0.80 -13.19 23.95
N LEU A 12 1.46 -12.59 22.95
CA LEU A 12 2.92 -12.40 22.91
C LEU A 12 3.37 -11.03 23.44
N THR A 13 2.47 -10.16 23.93
CA THR A 13 2.81 -8.80 24.38
C THR A 13 3.93 -8.79 25.43
N ASN A 14 3.93 -9.77 26.33
CA ASN A 14 4.94 -9.92 27.38
C ASN A 14 6.09 -10.89 27.02
N LYS A 15 6.20 -11.30 25.74
CA LYS A 15 7.19 -12.25 25.24
C LYS A 15 7.82 -11.84 23.89
N PRO A 16 8.24 -10.57 23.71
CA PRO A 16 8.75 -10.08 22.43
C PRO A 16 10.02 -10.80 21.97
N GLU A 17 10.81 -11.38 22.90
CA GLU A 17 12.01 -12.16 22.60
C GLU A 17 11.75 -13.43 21.78
N ARG A 18 10.48 -13.88 21.71
CA ARG A 18 10.08 -14.98 20.83
C ARG A 18 10.00 -14.56 19.36
N LEU A 19 10.02 -13.27 19.06
CA LEU A 19 10.08 -12.74 17.71
C LEU A 19 11.51 -12.39 17.31
N ASN A 20 12.12 -13.25 16.48
CA ASN A 20 13.42 -12.99 15.88
C ASN A 20 13.28 -12.89 14.37
N PHE A 21 13.29 -11.66 13.84
CA PHE A 21 13.14 -11.43 12.40
C PHE A 21 14.31 -11.91 11.56
N ALA A 22 15.52 -12.04 12.11
CA ALA A 22 16.65 -12.62 11.39
C ALA A 22 16.50 -14.15 11.24
N GLU A 23 15.95 -14.83 12.25
CA GLU A 23 15.53 -16.24 12.11
C GLU A 23 14.35 -16.38 11.17
N LEU A 24 13.37 -15.48 11.24
CA LEU A 24 12.22 -15.46 10.35
C LEU A 24 12.65 -15.31 8.89
N SER A 25 13.49 -14.32 8.57
CA SER A 25 14.02 -14.09 7.22
C SER A 25 14.78 -15.31 6.68
N ARG A 26 15.54 -16.01 7.54
CA ARG A 26 16.20 -17.28 7.15
C ARG A 26 15.19 -18.40 6.90
N ALA A 27 14.17 -18.52 7.74
CA ALA A 27 13.11 -19.51 7.59
C ALA A 27 12.28 -19.29 6.31
N GLU A 28 11.97 -18.04 5.97
CA GLU A 28 11.31 -17.62 4.73
C GLU A 28 12.11 -18.06 3.48
N ARG A 29 13.45 -17.92 3.50
CA ARG A 29 14.33 -18.38 2.41
C ARG A 29 14.37 -19.90 2.28
N ILE A 30 14.41 -20.61 3.41
CA ILE A 30 14.32 -22.09 3.42
C ILE A 30 12.95 -22.51 2.88
N TYR A 31 11.88 -21.85 3.31
CA TYR A 31 10.53 -22.10 2.82
C TYR A 31 10.43 -21.88 1.32
N LYS A 32 10.99 -20.79 0.77
CA LYS A 32 11.06 -20.57 -0.68
C LYS A 32 11.73 -21.70 -1.43
N ALA A 33 12.89 -22.16 -0.95
CA ALA A 33 13.61 -23.27 -1.59
C ALA A 33 12.78 -24.57 -1.58
N LEU A 34 12.12 -24.87 -0.45
CA LEU A 34 11.24 -26.02 -0.32
C LEU A 34 9.97 -25.88 -1.16
N TRP A 35 9.35 -24.71 -1.20
CA TRP A 35 8.15 -24.44 -2.00
C TRP A 35 8.43 -24.73 -3.47
N ASN A 36 9.56 -24.22 -4.01
CA ASN A 36 9.97 -24.47 -5.38
C ASN A 36 10.29 -25.95 -5.66
N HIS A 37 10.76 -26.69 -4.64
CA HIS A 37 11.02 -28.13 -4.76
C HIS A 37 9.74 -28.97 -4.69
N VAL A 38 8.81 -28.61 -3.79
CA VAL A 38 7.61 -29.40 -3.47
C VAL A 38 6.45 -29.07 -4.40
N TYR A 39 6.36 -27.85 -4.93
CA TYR A 39 5.27 -27.45 -5.82
C TYR A 39 5.18 -28.29 -7.11
N PRO A 40 6.27 -28.61 -7.83
CA PRO A 40 6.21 -29.50 -8.99
C PRO A 40 5.73 -30.92 -8.63
N ILE A 41 6.09 -31.41 -7.43
CA ILE A 41 5.59 -32.70 -6.92
C ILE A 41 4.07 -32.62 -6.75
N TYR A 42 3.58 -31.57 -6.08
CA TYR A 42 2.15 -31.33 -5.89
C TYR A 42 1.40 -31.25 -7.22
N GLN A 43 1.94 -30.54 -8.22
CA GLN A 43 1.32 -30.42 -9.55
C GLN A 43 1.22 -31.76 -10.29
N SER A 44 2.15 -32.69 -10.05
CA SER A 44 2.12 -34.03 -10.65
C SER A 44 1.07 -34.97 -10.05
N LEU A 45 0.52 -34.63 -8.88
CA LEU A 45 -0.51 -35.43 -8.21
C LEU A 45 -1.86 -35.31 -8.95
N LYS A 46 -2.65 -36.37 -8.87
CA LYS A 46 -3.92 -36.48 -9.62
C LYS A 46 -5.13 -36.05 -8.79
N GLY A 47 -6.19 -35.60 -9.46
CA GLY A 47 -7.46 -35.27 -8.83
C GLY A 47 -7.63 -33.77 -8.53
N SER A 48 -8.64 -33.47 -7.72
CA SER A 48 -8.90 -32.10 -7.25
C SER A 48 -7.80 -31.61 -6.31
N ASP A 49 -7.75 -30.31 -6.02
CA ASP A 49 -6.76 -29.77 -5.07
C ASP A 49 -6.86 -30.44 -3.69
N ARG A 50 -8.06 -30.82 -3.26
CA ARG A 50 -8.29 -31.57 -2.02
C ARG A 50 -7.69 -32.97 -2.09
N ASP A 51 -7.76 -33.64 -3.24
CA ASP A 51 -7.16 -34.96 -3.43
C ASP A 51 -5.63 -34.88 -3.46
N ARG A 52 -5.08 -33.86 -4.14
CA ARG A 52 -3.65 -33.59 -4.19
C ARG A 52 -3.08 -33.27 -2.81
N GLU A 53 -3.77 -32.44 -2.03
CA GLU A 53 -3.38 -32.13 -0.66
C GLU A 53 -3.36 -33.37 0.24
N ARG A 54 -4.34 -34.29 0.11
CA ARG A 54 -4.34 -35.57 0.83
C ARG A 54 -3.15 -36.46 0.43
N GLN A 55 -2.88 -36.56 -0.87
CA GLN A 55 -1.73 -37.32 -1.38
C GLN A 55 -0.41 -36.74 -0.91
N LEU A 56 -0.28 -35.41 -0.86
CA LEU A 56 0.93 -34.74 -0.37
C LEU A 56 1.18 -35.02 1.13
N ILE A 57 0.12 -35.08 1.94
CA ILE A 57 0.22 -35.49 3.34
C ILE A 57 0.68 -36.95 3.47
N GLU A 58 0.20 -37.85 2.60
CA GLU A 58 0.67 -39.24 2.61
C GLU A 58 2.16 -39.33 2.25
N LEU A 59 2.60 -38.54 1.26
CA LEU A 59 4.01 -38.45 0.90
C LEU A 59 4.87 -37.94 2.07
N SER A 60 4.36 -37.04 2.91
CA SER A 60 5.12 -36.50 4.05
C SER A 60 5.58 -37.59 5.04
N LYS A 61 4.85 -38.71 5.15
CA LYS A 61 5.23 -39.83 6.03
C LYS A 61 6.50 -40.55 5.58
N THR A 62 6.87 -40.43 4.30
CA THR A 62 8.03 -41.12 3.71
C THR A 62 9.06 -40.17 3.12
N ARG A 63 8.71 -38.90 2.90
CA ARG A 63 9.56 -37.85 2.34
C ARG A 63 9.75 -36.73 3.36
N ALA A 64 10.91 -36.72 4.01
CA ALA A 64 11.24 -35.79 5.09
C ALA A 64 11.19 -34.32 4.64
N GLU A 65 11.55 -34.02 3.40
CA GLU A 65 11.49 -32.70 2.81
C GLU A 65 10.05 -32.18 2.63
N VAL A 66 9.09 -33.08 2.35
CA VAL A 66 7.66 -32.72 2.25
C VAL A 66 7.09 -32.49 3.65
N ASP A 67 7.42 -33.34 4.62
CA ASP A 67 7.02 -33.16 6.02
C ASP A 67 7.57 -31.85 6.59
N PHE A 68 8.84 -31.58 6.34
CA PHE A 68 9.49 -30.36 6.78
C PHE A 68 8.87 -29.12 6.13
N PHE A 69 8.57 -29.15 4.82
CA PHE A 69 7.83 -28.08 4.14
C PHE A 69 6.48 -27.79 4.80
N LEU A 70 5.64 -28.82 4.99
CA LEU A 70 4.30 -28.68 5.57
C LEU A 70 4.37 -28.15 7.02
N GLY A 71 5.32 -28.66 7.80
CA GLY A 71 5.55 -28.20 9.17
C GLY A 71 6.08 -26.77 9.25
N LEU A 72 6.90 -26.35 8.29
CA LEU A 72 7.43 -24.99 8.23
C LEU A 72 6.35 -23.99 7.78
N GLU A 73 5.57 -24.34 6.75
CA GLU A 73 4.46 -23.51 6.25
C GLU A 73 3.46 -23.17 7.35
N ARG A 74 3.04 -24.18 8.13
CA ARG A 74 2.08 -24.00 9.22
C ARG A 74 2.56 -23.04 10.30
N ARG A 75 3.88 -22.95 10.50
CA ARG A 75 4.49 -22.05 11.49
C ARG A 75 4.68 -20.65 10.94
N LEU A 76 5.08 -20.53 9.68
CA LEU A 76 5.26 -19.23 9.03
C LEU A 76 3.92 -18.55 8.77
N TYR A 77 2.97 -19.27 8.17
CA TYR A 77 1.71 -18.70 7.66
C TYR A 77 0.48 -19.47 8.16
N PRO A 78 0.25 -19.56 9.48
CA PRO A 78 -0.88 -20.31 10.04
C PRO A 78 -2.25 -19.87 9.50
N TRP A 79 -2.40 -18.60 9.10
CA TRP A 79 -3.63 -18.05 8.52
C TRP A 79 -4.01 -18.63 7.14
N LEU A 80 -3.08 -19.21 6.39
CA LEU A 80 -3.37 -19.86 5.10
C LEU A 80 -4.18 -21.15 5.26
N HIS A 81 -4.12 -21.78 6.44
CA HIS A 81 -4.73 -23.09 6.68
C HIS A 81 -6.23 -23.01 7.04
N HIS A 82 -6.88 -21.89 6.76
CA HIS A 82 -8.33 -21.76 6.83
C HIS A 82 -8.96 -22.46 5.62
N GLY A 83 -9.48 -23.67 5.83
CA GLY A 83 -10.10 -24.49 4.77
C GLY A 83 -9.13 -25.11 3.77
N ARG A 84 -7.81 -24.93 3.94
CA ARG A 84 -6.75 -25.45 3.05
C ARG A 84 -5.69 -26.21 3.83
N ARG A 85 -5.02 -27.17 3.19
CA ARG A 85 -3.87 -27.86 3.81
C ARG A 85 -2.55 -27.24 3.42
N THR A 86 -2.47 -26.63 2.24
CA THR A 86 -1.23 -26.00 1.77
C THR A 86 -1.47 -24.67 1.05
N SER A 87 -0.43 -23.85 0.93
CA SER A 87 -0.48 -22.64 0.11
C SER A 87 -0.70 -22.92 -1.40
N PHE A 88 -0.38 -24.12 -1.88
CA PHE A 88 -0.46 -24.46 -3.31
C PHE A 88 -1.88 -24.39 -3.88
N SER A 89 -2.89 -24.78 -3.10
CA SER A 89 -4.28 -24.73 -3.54
C SER A 89 -4.77 -23.29 -3.66
N LEU A 90 -4.31 -22.37 -2.81
CA LEU A 90 -4.57 -20.94 -2.97
C LEU A 90 -3.86 -20.39 -4.21
N HIS A 91 -2.56 -20.68 -4.36
CA HIS A 91 -1.76 -20.23 -5.50
C HIS A 91 -2.36 -20.66 -6.86
N GLY A 92 -2.95 -21.86 -6.93
CA GLY A 92 -3.59 -22.36 -8.15
C GLY A 92 -4.92 -21.67 -8.53
N THR A 93 -5.51 -20.87 -7.65
CA THR A 93 -6.81 -20.22 -7.91
C THR A 93 -6.71 -18.89 -8.66
N TYR A 94 -5.53 -18.28 -8.68
CA TYR A 94 -5.37 -16.93 -9.20
C TYR A 94 -5.48 -16.87 -10.72
N LYS A 95 -6.23 -15.88 -11.22
CA LYS A 95 -6.43 -15.65 -12.66
C LYS A 95 -6.76 -14.20 -12.98
N GLY A 96 -6.31 -13.73 -14.14
CA GLY A 96 -6.67 -12.42 -14.68
C GLY A 96 -6.13 -11.23 -13.89
N ARG A 97 -6.52 -10.04 -14.34
CA ARG A 97 -6.19 -8.73 -13.76
C ARG A 97 -7.37 -8.19 -12.97
N GLY A 98 -7.11 -7.42 -11.93
CA GLY A 98 -8.17 -6.72 -11.22
C GLY A 98 -7.69 -5.79 -10.12
N LEU A 99 -8.60 -4.93 -9.69
CA LEU A 99 -8.37 -3.93 -8.65
C LEU A 99 -8.87 -4.46 -7.31
N VAL A 100 -8.09 -4.19 -6.26
CA VAL A 100 -8.44 -4.53 -4.88
C VAL A 100 -8.49 -3.26 -4.05
N PHE A 101 -9.60 -3.05 -3.37
CA PHE A 101 -9.79 -2.00 -2.39
C PHE A 101 -10.03 -2.61 -1.02
N CYS A 102 -9.75 -1.86 0.04
CA CYS A 102 -10.19 -2.18 1.39
C CYS A 102 -11.16 -1.10 1.86
N ALA A 103 -12.28 -1.51 2.46
CA ALA A 103 -13.30 -0.58 2.92
C ALA A 103 -13.90 -1.03 4.26
N GLY A 104 -13.81 -0.14 5.24
CA GLY A 104 -14.64 -0.15 6.43
C GLY A 104 -15.68 0.97 6.38
N ASN A 105 -16.52 1.03 7.41
CA ASN A 105 -17.58 2.02 7.56
C ASN A 105 -17.07 3.48 7.53
N ASN A 106 -15.82 3.72 7.92
CA ASN A 106 -15.18 5.03 7.93
C ASN A 106 -14.49 5.39 6.61
N GLN A 107 -14.32 4.42 5.72
CA GLN A 107 -13.70 4.57 4.41
C GLN A 107 -14.73 4.52 3.28
N PHE A 108 -16.01 4.33 3.62
CA PHE A 108 -17.09 4.09 2.68
C PHE A 108 -17.20 5.19 1.62
N GLU A 109 -17.21 6.45 2.04
CA GLU A 109 -17.36 7.59 1.13
C GLU A 109 -16.16 7.67 0.17
N PHE A 110 -14.94 7.50 0.68
CA PHE A 110 -13.73 7.53 -0.14
C PHE A 110 -13.72 6.41 -1.19
N VAL A 111 -14.02 5.16 -0.79
CA VAL A 111 -14.00 4.03 -1.74
C VAL A 111 -15.09 4.17 -2.81
N VAL A 112 -16.26 4.73 -2.47
CA VAL A 112 -17.31 5.05 -3.45
C VAL A 112 -16.78 6.06 -4.45
N THR A 113 -16.19 7.18 -3.98
CA THR A 113 -15.62 8.20 -4.85
C THR A 113 -14.54 7.63 -5.78
N SER A 114 -13.59 6.87 -5.25
CA SER A 114 -12.48 6.29 -6.02
C SER A 114 -12.98 5.30 -7.07
N ILE A 115 -13.91 4.40 -6.72
CA ILE A 115 -14.46 3.44 -7.68
C ILE A 115 -15.28 4.16 -8.76
N GLN A 116 -16.10 5.16 -8.41
CA GLN A 116 -16.89 5.89 -9.40
C GLN A 116 -16.02 6.77 -10.31
N ALA A 117 -14.90 7.31 -9.80
CA ALA A 117 -13.88 7.95 -10.63
C ALA A 117 -13.33 6.96 -11.68
N ILE A 118 -12.93 5.76 -11.24
CA ILE A 118 -12.38 4.73 -12.13
C ILE A 118 -13.42 4.22 -13.14
N ARG A 119 -14.67 4.00 -12.71
CA ARG A 119 -15.73 3.44 -13.54
C ARG A 119 -16.37 4.45 -14.48
N ASN A 120 -16.75 5.63 -13.98
CA ASN A 120 -17.50 6.59 -14.77
C ASN A 120 -16.62 7.61 -15.46
N ARG A 121 -15.40 7.88 -14.99
CA ARG A 121 -14.56 8.92 -15.59
C ARG A 121 -13.42 8.36 -16.41
N LEU A 122 -12.75 7.35 -15.86
CA LEU A 122 -11.68 6.64 -16.56
C LEU A 122 -12.20 5.51 -17.45
N LYS A 123 -13.46 5.09 -17.24
CA LYS A 123 -14.15 4.03 -18.00
C LYS A 123 -13.40 2.69 -17.99
N SER A 124 -12.61 2.43 -16.94
CA SER A 124 -11.88 1.18 -16.76
C SER A 124 -12.85 0.01 -16.54
N LYS A 125 -12.54 -1.13 -17.14
CA LYS A 125 -13.38 -2.34 -17.08
C LYS A 125 -12.79 -3.46 -16.21
N LEU A 126 -11.62 -3.24 -15.60
CA LEU A 126 -11.01 -4.20 -14.70
C LEU A 126 -11.97 -4.63 -13.60
N PRO A 127 -12.17 -5.92 -13.31
CA PRO A 127 -12.99 -6.35 -12.18
C PRO A 127 -12.45 -5.78 -10.86
N ILE A 128 -13.36 -5.46 -9.93
CA ILE A 128 -13.05 -4.89 -8.62
C ILE A 128 -13.46 -5.87 -7.53
N GLN A 129 -12.56 -6.12 -6.58
CA GLN A 129 -12.88 -6.80 -5.32
C GLN A 129 -12.64 -5.85 -4.15
N VAL A 130 -13.68 -5.56 -3.37
CA VAL A 130 -13.59 -4.74 -2.16
C VAL A 130 -13.57 -5.65 -0.94
N PHE A 131 -12.50 -5.58 -0.16
CA PHE A 131 -12.32 -6.38 1.05
C PHE A 131 -12.70 -5.61 2.31
N HIS A 132 -13.34 -6.32 3.23
CA HIS A 132 -13.61 -5.87 4.60
C HIS A 132 -13.31 -7.02 5.58
N MET A 133 -13.43 -6.77 6.89
CA MET A 133 -13.15 -7.76 7.94
C MET A 133 -14.33 -7.92 8.90
N GLY A 134 -15.18 -8.92 8.66
CA GLY A 134 -16.36 -9.20 9.48
C GLY A 134 -17.50 -8.19 9.33
N GLU A 135 -18.63 -8.46 9.99
CA GLU A 135 -19.86 -7.64 9.88
C GLU A 135 -19.75 -6.28 10.59
N GLY A 136 -18.83 -6.13 11.54
CA GLY A 136 -18.61 -4.87 12.27
C GLY A 136 -17.79 -3.83 11.49
N ASP A 137 -17.01 -4.27 10.51
CA ASP A 137 -16.11 -3.39 9.75
C ASP A 137 -16.86 -2.62 8.67
N LEU A 138 -17.69 -3.29 7.86
CA LEU A 138 -18.52 -2.68 6.83
C LEU A 138 -19.96 -3.20 6.91
N SER A 139 -20.93 -2.30 7.09
CA SER A 139 -22.33 -2.68 7.29
C SER A 139 -22.97 -3.33 6.05
N LYS A 140 -23.92 -4.25 6.24
CA LYS A 140 -24.63 -4.93 5.14
C LYS A 140 -25.25 -3.96 4.11
N PRO A 141 -25.91 -2.85 4.52
CA PRO A 141 -26.43 -1.87 3.56
C PRO A 141 -25.32 -1.25 2.69
N ARG A 142 -24.17 -0.92 3.28
CA ARG A 142 -23.01 -0.38 2.54
C ARG A 142 -22.36 -1.41 1.64
N GLN A 143 -22.27 -2.67 2.07
CA GLN A 143 -21.82 -3.76 1.20
C GLN A 143 -22.74 -3.91 -0.02
N GLN A 144 -24.05 -3.81 0.17
CA GLN A 144 -25.02 -3.88 -0.93
C GLN A 144 -24.90 -2.67 -1.86
N TYR A 145 -24.76 -1.46 -1.30
CA TYR A 145 -24.50 -0.25 -2.07
C TYR A 145 -23.28 -0.42 -2.99
N LEU A 146 -22.14 -0.89 -2.46
CA LEU A 146 -20.92 -1.07 -3.27
C LEU A 146 -21.11 -2.08 -4.42
N LYS A 147 -21.95 -3.11 -4.23
CA LYS A 147 -22.27 -4.09 -5.29
C LYS A 147 -23.17 -3.48 -6.37
N ASP A 148 -24.07 -2.58 -5.98
CA ASP A 148 -25.09 -2.02 -6.88
C ASP A 148 -24.61 -0.76 -7.60
N MET A 149 -23.55 -0.10 -7.11
CA MET A 149 -23.11 1.19 -7.64
C MET A 149 -22.41 1.13 -9.01
N ALA A 150 -21.83 -0.03 -9.37
CA ALA A 150 -21.27 -0.27 -10.69
C ALA A 150 -21.12 -1.78 -10.97
N ALA A 151 -21.00 -2.14 -12.25
CA ALA A 151 -20.81 -3.52 -12.68
C ALA A 151 -19.40 -4.06 -12.31
N GLY A 152 -19.33 -5.38 -12.08
CA GLY A 152 -18.07 -6.09 -11.86
C GLY A 152 -17.42 -5.80 -10.51
N ILE A 153 -18.23 -5.51 -9.48
CA ILE A 153 -17.78 -5.33 -8.09
C ILE A 153 -18.21 -6.54 -7.26
N GLU A 154 -17.25 -7.14 -6.57
CA GLU A 154 -17.49 -8.12 -5.51
C GLU A 154 -17.08 -7.53 -4.16
N VAL A 155 -17.86 -7.79 -3.11
CA VAL A 155 -17.53 -7.39 -1.73
C VAL A 155 -17.28 -8.65 -0.92
N ILE A 156 -16.09 -8.75 -0.33
CA ILE A 156 -15.54 -9.99 0.22
C ILE A 156 -15.08 -9.77 1.65
N ASP A 157 -15.54 -10.62 2.57
CA ASP A 157 -14.96 -10.71 3.91
C ASP A 157 -13.68 -11.53 3.86
N VAL A 158 -12.54 -10.90 4.18
CA VAL A 158 -11.22 -11.56 4.17
C VAL A 158 -11.17 -12.75 5.13
N ALA A 159 -11.96 -12.73 6.22
CA ALA A 159 -12.01 -13.79 7.22
C ALA A 159 -12.65 -15.09 6.69
N ASN A 160 -13.38 -15.04 5.57
CA ASN A 160 -13.90 -16.24 4.90
C ASN A 160 -12.83 -17.00 4.12
N ILE A 161 -11.68 -16.37 3.83
CA ILE A 161 -10.62 -16.93 3.00
C ILE A 161 -9.38 -17.26 3.85
N LEU A 162 -9.06 -16.41 4.83
CA LEU A 162 -7.87 -16.49 5.67
C LEU A 162 -8.26 -16.43 7.15
N ASP A 163 -7.48 -17.10 8.01
CA ASP A 163 -7.84 -17.23 9.42
C ASP A 163 -7.55 -15.95 10.23
N ASN A 164 -8.59 -15.14 10.46
CA ASN A 164 -8.44 -13.90 11.22
C ASN A 164 -8.08 -14.11 12.69
N GLY A 165 -8.23 -15.33 13.24
CA GLY A 165 -7.75 -15.63 14.60
C GLY A 165 -6.23 -15.49 14.74
N TYR A 166 -5.47 -15.73 13.66
CA TYR A 166 -4.03 -15.49 13.63
C TYR A 166 -3.67 -14.10 13.13
N MET A 167 -4.38 -13.59 12.13
CA MET A 167 -4.04 -12.30 11.52
C MET A 167 -4.40 -11.12 12.44
N GLN A 168 -5.54 -11.21 13.13
CA GLN A 168 -6.19 -10.15 13.92
C GLN A 168 -6.00 -8.79 13.27
N LEU A 169 -6.58 -8.69 12.06
CA LEU A 169 -6.42 -7.54 11.19
C LEU A 169 -7.05 -6.30 11.83
N GLY A 170 -6.51 -5.14 11.48
CA GLY A 170 -7.01 -3.83 11.87
C GLY A 170 -6.21 -2.75 11.15
N GLY A 171 -6.87 -1.62 10.87
CA GLY A 171 -6.25 -0.49 10.16
C GLY A 171 -5.60 -0.92 8.84
N TRP A 172 -4.37 -0.45 8.60
CA TRP A 172 -3.65 -0.71 7.34
C TRP A 172 -3.22 -2.16 7.12
N ALA A 173 -3.22 -2.99 8.16
CA ALA A 173 -2.71 -4.36 8.07
C ALA A 173 -3.53 -5.23 7.11
N ILE A 174 -4.77 -4.85 6.77
CA ILE A 174 -5.64 -5.63 5.87
C ILE A 174 -5.13 -5.63 4.42
N LYS A 175 -4.41 -4.60 3.95
CA LYS A 175 -4.09 -4.43 2.52
C LYS A 175 -3.34 -5.63 1.93
N PRO A 176 -2.25 -6.14 2.54
CA PRO A 176 -1.55 -7.29 1.99
C PRO A 176 -2.44 -8.54 2.01
N PHE A 177 -3.22 -8.76 3.08
CA PHE A 177 -4.08 -9.95 3.15
C PHE A 177 -5.25 -9.90 2.17
N ALA A 178 -5.80 -8.71 1.87
CA ALA A 178 -6.79 -8.52 0.81
C ALA A 178 -6.20 -8.86 -0.57
N MET A 179 -4.99 -8.39 -0.86
CA MET A 179 -4.29 -8.75 -2.10
C MET A 179 -4.04 -10.26 -2.19
N LEU A 180 -3.57 -10.89 -1.12
CA LEU A 180 -3.34 -12.34 -1.07
C LEU A 180 -4.65 -13.13 -1.26
N ALA A 181 -5.74 -12.72 -0.60
CA ALA A 181 -7.04 -13.37 -0.65
C ALA A 181 -7.81 -13.15 -1.97
N SER A 182 -7.49 -12.08 -2.71
CA SER A 182 -8.14 -11.78 -4.00
C SER A 182 -7.96 -12.88 -5.03
N SER A 183 -8.90 -12.96 -5.98
CA SER A 183 -8.88 -13.99 -7.03
C SER A 183 -7.92 -13.67 -8.19
N PHE A 184 -7.38 -12.45 -8.23
CA PHE A 184 -6.58 -11.98 -9.37
C PHE A 184 -5.17 -12.57 -9.39
N GLU A 185 -4.68 -12.90 -10.58
CA GLU A 185 -3.26 -13.23 -10.80
C GLU A 185 -2.41 -11.97 -10.75
N GLU A 186 -2.84 -10.93 -11.46
CA GLU A 186 -2.20 -9.63 -11.53
C GLU A 186 -3.05 -8.61 -10.77
N VAL A 187 -2.79 -8.50 -9.46
CA VAL A 187 -3.57 -7.67 -8.53
C VAL A 187 -2.98 -6.27 -8.42
N MET A 188 -3.84 -5.26 -8.55
CA MET A 188 -3.53 -3.87 -8.22
C MET A 188 -4.31 -3.47 -6.96
N PHE A 189 -3.62 -3.27 -5.86
CA PHE A 189 -4.23 -2.63 -4.70
C PHE A 189 -4.33 -1.13 -4.93
N VAL A 190 -5.44 -0.53 -4.49
CA VAL A 190 -5.71 0.91 -4.53
C VAL A 190 -6.30 1.34 -3.18
N ASP A 191 -5.69 2.33 -2.54
CA ASP A 191 -6.22 2.94 -1.33
C ASP A 191 -7.56 3.62 -1.60
N ALA A 192 -8.44 3.65 -0.59
CA ALA A 192 -9.78 4.23 -0.73
C ALA A 192 -9.75 5.70 -1.16
N ASP A 193 -8.69 6.44 -0.82
CA ASP A 193 -8.51 7.85 -1.13
C ASP A 193 -7.39 8.13 -2.16
N ALA A 194 -7.08 7.11 -2.98
CA ALA A 194 -6.25 7.26 -4.16
C ALA A 194 -7.10 7.48 -5.42
N TYR A 195 -6.64 8.39 -6.29
CA TYR A 195 -7.32 8.79 -7.52
C TYR A 195 -6.35 8.82 -8.70
N PHE A 196 -6.88 8.66 -9.91
CA PHE A 196 -6.08 8.53 -11.13
C PHE A 196 -6.44 9.61 -12.16
N LEU A 197 -5.45 10.04 -12.94
CA LEU A 197 -5.58 10.89 -14.13
C LEU A 197 -5.57 10.10 -15.44
N GLN A 198 -5.19 8.82 -15.38
CA GLN A 198 -5.17 7.90 -16.52
C GLN A 198 -5.87 6.59 -16.14
N ASP A 199 -6.26 5.79 -17.12
CA ASP A 199 -6.75 4.43 -16.85
C ASP A 199 -5.67 3.64 -16.07
N PRO A 200 -5.97 3.07 -14.88
CA PRO A 200 -4.98 2.33 -14.10
C PRO A 200 -4.30 1.20 -14.88
N GLU A 201 -4.94 0.65 -15.93
CA GLU A 201 -4.38 -0.42 -16.75
C GLU A 201 -3.00 -0.10 -17.36
N VAL A 202 -2.66 1.18 -17.54
CA VAL A 202 -1.33 1.59 -18.05
C VAL A 202 -0.17 1.12 -17.18
N LEU A 203 -0.41 0.81 -15.88
CA LEU A 203 0.61 0.30 -14.98
C LEU A 203 1.05 -1.15 -15.29
N TYR A 204 0.21 -1.93 -15.97
CA TYR A 204 0.60 -3.28 -16.42
C TYR A 204 1.64 -3.24 -17.54
N ASP A 205 1.75 -2.11 -18.25
CA ASP A 205 2.71 -1.89 -19.33
C ASP A 205 3.99 -1.19 -18.85
N ASP A 206 4.13 -0.96 -17.53
CA ASP A 206 5.35 -0.41 -16.96
C ASP A 206 6.54 -1.37 -17.18
N PRO A 207 7.68 -0.90 -17.70
CA PRO A 207 8.84 -1.76 -17.95
C PRO A 207 9.38 -2.47 -16.69
N GLY A 208 9.31 -1.82 -15.52
CA GLY A 208 9.68 -2.41 -14.24
C GLY A 208 8.70 -3.51 -13.82
N TYR A 209 7.40 -3.28 -13.99
CA TYR A 209 6.39 -4.33 -13.77
C TYR A 209 6.58 -5.50 -14.73
N MET A 210 6.73 -5.27 -16.02
CA MET A 210 6.94 -6.36 -16.99
C MET A 210 8.21 -7.17 -16.69
N ALA A 211 9.29 -6.51 -16.26
CA ALA A 211 10.55 -7.17 -15.95
C ALA A 211 10.49 -7.99 -14.65
N THR A 212 9.76 -7.50 -13.65
CA THR A 212 9.85 -8.04 -12.29
C THR A 212 8.56 -8.67 -11.80
N GLY A 213 7.39 -8.32 -12.31
CA GLY A 213 6.09 -8.76 -11.81
C GLY A 213 5.66 -8.11 -10.49
N ALA A 214 6.39 -7.12 -9.97
CA ALA A 214 5.98 -6.33 -8.82
C ALA A 214 6.45 -4.87 -8.98
N LEU A 215 5.52 -3.92 -8.87
CA LEU A 215 5.78 -2.50 -9.03
C LEU A 215 5.30 -1.72 -7.81
N PHE A 216 6.23 -0.98 -7.20
CA PHE A 216 6.03 -0.14 -6.02
C PHE A 216 6.32 1.32 -6.33
N PHE A 217 5.84 2.23 -5.50
CA PHE A 217 6.00 3.68 -5.69
C PHE A 217 6.80 4.30 -4.57
N PHE A 218 7.58 5.32 -4.89
CA PHE A 218 8.40 6.00 -3.92
C PHE A 218 7.60 6.99 -3.07
N ASP A 219 7.73 6.92 -1.75
CA ASP A 219 7.17 7.93 -0.85
C ASP A 219 7.88 9.29 -1.01
N ARG A 220 7.33 10.31 -0.37
CA ARG A 220 7.94 11.62 -0.16
C ARG A 220 9.31 11.48 0.52
N THR A 221 10.21 12.43 0.24
CA THR A 221 11.56 12.45 0.81
C THR A 221 11.54 13.31 2.08
N LEU A 222 11.18 12.69 3.20
CA LEU A 222 10.86 13.38 4.46
C LEU A 222 11.60 12.76 5.62
N PHE A 223 11.79 13.54 6.69
CA PHE A 223 12.39 13.08 7.94
C PHE A 223 13.77 12.42 7.68
N PRO A 224 14.76 13.18 7.20
CA PRO A 224 16.11 12.67 7.03
C PRO A 224 16.73 12.28 8.37
N ASP A 225 17.91 11.65 8.30
CA ASP A 225 18.73 11.29 9.47
C ASP A 225 18.09 10.24 10.40
N GLN A 226 17.07 9.51 9.92
CA GLN A 226 16.42 8.41 10.65
C GLN A 226 17.16 7.09 10.45
N THR A 227 17.77 6.56 11.51
CA THR A 227 18.57 5.33 11.46
C THR A 227 17.79 4.06 11.82
N LYS A 228 16.65 4.17 12.53
CA LYS A 228 15.90 3.04 13.06
C LYS A 228 15.49 2.02 11.99
N GLY A 229 14.92 2.50 10.88
CA GLY A 229 14.52 1.68 9.74
C GLY A 229 15.70 0.93 9.11
N PRO A 230 16.71 1.62 8.57
CA PRO A 230 17.82 0.96 7.89
C PRO A 230 18.63 0.06 8.82
N ASP A 231 18.84 0.42 10.08
CA ASP A 231 19.58 -0.42 11.03
C ASP A 231 18.81 -1.69 11.39
N TRP A 232 17.48 -1.60 11.56
CA TRP A 232 16.66 -2.79 11.76
C TRP A 232 16.70 -3.70 10.54
N ILE A 233 16.55 -3.16 9.32
CA ILE A 233 16.60 -3.95 8.07
C ILE A 233 17.96 -4.65 7.92
N LYS A 234 19.08 -3.97 8.17
CA LYS A 234 20.43 -4.59 8.17
C LYS A 234 20.53 -5.73 9.19
N SER A 235 19.88 -5.61 10.34
CA SER A 235 19.92 -6.63 11.39
C SER A 235 19.15 -7.91 11.02
N ILE A 236 18.15 -7.82 10.14
CA ILE A 236 17.29 -8.95 9.77
C ILE A 236 17.62 -9.55 8.40
N LEU A 237 18.25 -8.77 7.51
CA LEU A 237 18.64 -9.18 6.16
C LEU A 237 20.17 -9.34 6.03
N PRO A 238 20.73 -10.56 6.15
CA PRO A 238 22.17 -10.77 5.99
C PRO A 238 22.65 -10.57 4.53
N ILE A 239 21.74 -10.69 3.56
CA ILE A 239 22.00 -10.48 2.14
C ILE A 239 20.80 -9.72 1.58
N MET A 240 21.06 -8.59 0.94
CA MET A 240 20.06 -7.72 0.31
C MET A 240 20.30 -7.66 -1.21
N SER A 241 19.30 -7.25 -1.96
CA SER A 241 19.47 -6.90 -3.37
C SER A 241 20.31 -5.62 -3.55
N SER A 242 20.49 -5.17 -4.79
CA SER A 242 21.17 -3.91 -5.08
C SER A 242 20.35 -2.66 -4.73
N PHE A 243 19.06 -2.80 -4.40
CA PHE A 243 18.19 -1.65 -4.13
C PHE A 243 18.42 -1.06 -2.73
N PRO A 244 18.34 -1.81 -1.61
CA PRO A 244 18.36 -1.19 -0.28
C PRO A 244 19.59 -0.30 -0.04
N PRO A 245 20.84 -0.69 -0.39
CA PRO A 245 22.00 0.21 -0.21
C PRO A 245 21.92 1.52 -1.00
N LYS A 246 21.11 1.59 -2.08
CA LYS A 246 20.91 2.77 -2.92
C LYS A 246 19.63 3.55 -2.58
N SER A 247 18.82 3.04 -1.64
CA SER A 247 17.56 3.67 -1.29
C SER A 247 17.78 4.97 -0.50
N ARG A 248 16.79 5.86 -0.50
CA ARG A 248 16.85 7.11 0.28
C ARG A 248 16.91 6.79 1.78
N MET A 249 16.18 5.76 2.22
CA MET A 249 16.21 5.29 3.61
C MET A 249 17.61 4.87 4.08
N PHE A 250 18.33 4.09 3.29
CA PHE A 250 19.67 3.61 3.68
C PHE A 250 20.74 4.71 3.61
N ASN A 251 20.51 5.73 2.78
CA ASN A 251 21.37 6.89 2.67
C ASN A 251 20.90 8.05 3.59
N LEU A 252 19.97 7.78 4.52
CA LEU A 252 19.46 8.72 5.52
C LEU A 252 18.81 9.98 4.92
N LEU A 253 18.36 9.92 3.67
CA LEU A 253 17.71 11.02 2.97
C LEU A 253 16.20 11.08 3.28
N SER A 254 15.59 9.96 3.65
CA SER A 254 14.17 9.86 3.99
C SER A 254 13.93 8.77 5.04
N ALA A 255 12.96 8.95 5.92
CA ALA A 255 12.49 7.89 6.82
C ALA A 255 11.64 6.82 6.11
N HIS A 256 11.05 7.20 4.97
CA HIS A 256 10.11 6.37 4.22
C HIS A 256 10.57 6.21 2.77
N GLU A 257 10.51 4.99 2.26
CA GLU A 257 10.89 4.67 0.90
C GLU A 257 9.66 4.45 0.02
N GLN A 258 8.66 3.73 0.52
CA GLN A 258 7.52 3.27 -0.29
C GLN A 258 6.22 3.99 0.06
N GLU A 259 5.48 4.42 -0.96
CA GLU A 259 4.06 4.77 -0.88
C GLU A 259 3.22 3.54 -1.27
N SER A 260 2.32 3.08 -0.39
CA SER A 260 1.50 1.88 -0.58
C SER A 260 0.05 2.15 -0.99
N GLY A 261 -0.27 3.38 -1.38
CA GLY A 261 -1.58 3.76 -1.91
C GLY A 261 -1.94 3.06 -3.21
N VAL A 262 -0.93 2.69 -4.01
CA VAL A 262 -1.09 1.77 -5.14
C VAL A 262 0.05 0.76 -5.12
N VAL A 263 -0.29 -0.53 -5.21
CA VAL A 263 0.69 -1.63 -5.24
C VAL A 263 0.28 -2.64 -6.30
N LEU A 264 1.18 -2.97 -7.22
CA LEU A 264 0.90 -3.89 -8.33
C LEU A 264 1.76 -5.15 -8.23
N ILE A 265 1.13 -6.33 -8.15
CA ILE A 265 1.84 -7.61 -7.98
C ILE A 265 1.21 -8.69 -8.87
N ASN A 266 2.04 -9.40 -9.64
CA ASN A 266 1.72 -10.69 -10.24
C ASN A 266 1.94 -11.81 -9.21
N LYS A 267 0.88 -12.25 -8.56
CA LYS A 267 0.92 -13.25 -7.48
C LYS A 267 1.34 -14.63 -7.93
N LYS A 268 1.29 -14.95 -9.23
CA LYS A 268 1.74 -16.26 -9.73
C LYS A 268 3.26 -16.35 -9.84
N THR A 269 3.92 -15.21 -10.05
CA THR A 269 5.38 -15.14 -10.12
C THR A 269 6.00 -14.59 -8.84
N ARG A 270 5.22 -13.88 -8.01
CA ARG A 270 5.65 -13.22 -6.75
C ARG A 270 4.87 -13.63 -5.52
N PHE A 271 4.43 -14.88 -5.50
CA PHE A 271 3.64 -15.43 -4.41
C PHE A 271 4.39 -15.37 -3.07
N LEU A 272 5.69 -15.68 -3.07
CA LEU A 272 6.44 -15.80 -1.82
C LEU A 272 6.79 -14.43 -1.25
N GLY A 273 7.03 -13.43 -2.10
CA GLY A 273 7.17 -12.03 -1.70
C GLY A 273 5.88 -11.53 -1.05
N MET A 274 4.74 -11.86 -1.65
CA MET A 274 3.42 -11.58 -1.07
C MET A 274 3.23 -12.24 0.31
N LEU A 275 3.64 -13.50 0.47
CA LEU A 275 3.60 -14.19 1.77
C LEU A 275 4.52 -13.54 2.80
N GLY A 276 5.73 -13.14 2.40
CA GLY A 276 6.68 -12.41 3.25
C GLY A 276 6.10 -11.07 3.72
N THR A 277 5.47 -10.30 2.83
CA THR A 277 4.76 -9.08 3.19
C THR A 277 3.62 -9.35 4.17
N CYS A 278 2.76 -10.34 3.90
CA CYS A 278 1.71 -10.73 4.84
C CYS A 278 2.26 -11.14 6.21
N LYS A 279 3.38 -11.87 6.24
CA LYS A 279 4.03 -12.28 7.50
C LYS A 279 4.43 -11.08 8.35
N MET A 280 4.99 -10.03 7.74
CA MET A 280 5.36 -8.80 8.46
C MET A 280 4.13 -8.03 9.00
N ASN A 281 2.96 -8.20 8.38
CA ASN A 281 1.71 -7.57 8.77
C ASN A 281 0.80 -8.45 9.64
N GLY A 282 1.23 -9.68 9.92
CA GLY A 282 0.58 -10.56 10.90
C GLY A 282 0.64 -9.94 12.28
N LYS A 283 -0.38 -10.19 13.13
CA LYS A 283 -0.57 -9.49 14.41
C LYS A 283 0.73 -9.23 15.18
N TRP A 284 1.48 -10.28 15.47
CA TRP A 284 2.59 -10.20 16.40
C TRP A 284 3.81 -9.54 15.76
N GLU A 285 4.11 -9.92 14.52
CA GLU A 285 5.16 -9.30 13.70
C GLU A 285 4.91 -7.81 13.48
N ARG A 286 3.64 -7.43 13.29
CA ARG A 286 3.18 -6.05 13.13
C ARG A 286 3.28 -5.26 14.43
N ASP A 287 2.53 -5.69 15.46
CA ASP A 287 2.29 -4.91 16.68
C ASP A 287 3.58 -4.73 17.50
N LEU A 288 4.42 -5.77 17.55
CA LEU A 288 5.61 -5.78 18.40
C LEU A 288 6.85 -5.21 17.71
N ILE A 289 6.92 -5.23 16.37
CA ILE A 289 8.15 -4.89 15.65
C ILE A 289 7.89 -4.02 14.41
N SER A 290 7.24 -4.55 13.36
CA SER A 290 7.22 -3.88 12.05
C SER A 290 6.62 -2.47 12.13
N TYR A 291 5.50 -2.28 12.82
CA TYR A 291 4.87 -0.96 12.97
C TYR A 291 5.49 -0.12 14.10
N GLN A 292 6.39 -0.70 14.90
CA GLN A 292 7.25 0.08 15.79
C GLN A 292 8.38 0.74 15.01
N VAL A 293 8.82 0.14 13.90
CA VAL A 293 9.92 0.63 13.06
C VAL A 293 9.41 1.48 11.90
N PHE A 294 8.32 1.06 11.27
CA PHE A 294 7.75 1.69 10.07
C PHE A 294 6.44 2.41 10.36
N HIS A 295 6.10 3.36 9.48
CA HIS A 295 4.79 3.98 9.48
C HIS A 295 3.78 3.09 8.75
N GLY A 296 3.24 2.11 9.47
CA GLY A 296 2.26 1.17 8.93
C GLY A 296 2.86 0.13 8.00
N ASP A 297 2.08 -0.27 6.99
CA ASP A 297 2.38 -1.35 6.05
C ASP A 297 3.38 -0.97 4.96
N LYS A 298 3.57 0.33 4.72
CA LYS A 298 4.24 0.88 3.53
C LYS A 298 5.55 0.17 3.17
N GLU A 299 6.47 0.10 4.12
CA GLU A 299 7.80 -0.49 3.90
C GLU A 299 7.77 -2.03 3.86
N THR A 300 6.73 -2.67 4.39
CA THR A 300 6.64 -4.13 4.50
C THR A 300 6.57 -4.85 3.16
N PHE A 301 6.12 -4.16 2.11
CA PHE A 301 6.03 -4.71 0.76
C PHE A 301 7.42 -5.03 0.21
N TRP A 302 8.27 -4.03 0.02
CA TRP A 302 9.61 -4.27 -0.50
C TRP A 302 10.51 -5.04 0.48
N THR A 303 10.39 -4.81 1.80
CA THR A 303 11.18 -5.60 2.77
C THR A 303 10.78 -7.07 2.79
N GLY A 304 9.49 -7.37 2.64
CA GLY A 304 9.00 -8.75 2.51
C GLY A 304 9.59 -9.46 1.28
N PHE A 305 9.69 -8.74 0.16
CA PHE A 305 10.34 -9.25 -1.05
C PHE A 305 11.86 -9.45 -0.86
N GLU A 306 12.54 -8.56 -0.14
CA GLU A 306 13.95 -8.72 0.23
C GLU A 306 14.20 -9.92 1.16
N MET A 307 13.28 -10.20 2.10
CA MET A 307 13.36 -11.36 2.99
C MET A 307 13.44 -12.66 2.18
N VAL A 308 12.61 -12.81 1.16
CA VAL A 308 12.56 -14.01 0.28
C VAL A 308 13.41 -13.88 -0.99
N GLN A 309 14.06 -12.74 -1.22
CA GLN A 309 14.83 -12.44 -2.44
C GLN A 309 14.02 -12.65 -3.73
N GLU A 310 12.78 -12.16 -3.77
CA GLU A 310 12.01 -12.04 -5.02
C GLU A 310 12.21 -10.66 -5.65
N PRO A 311 12.26 -10.58 -6.99
CA PRO A 311 12.49 -9.31 -7.66
C PRO A 311 11.25 -8.43 -7.59
N TYR A 312 11.50 -7.12 -7.49
CA TYR A 312 10.53 -6.05 -7.54
C TYR A 312 11.17 -4.84 -8.22
N ALA A 313 10.35 -3.92 -8.68
CA ALA A 313 10.77 -2.62 -9.20
C ALA A 313 10.08 -1.51 -8.42
N PHE A 314 10.79 -0.41 -8.22
CA PHE A 314 10.17 0.87 -7.91
C PHE A 314 9.93 1.64 -9.22
N MET A 315 8.83 2.39 -9.27
CA MET A 315 8.56 3.36 -10.31
C MET A 315 9.78 4.27 -10.48
N ARG A 316 10.16 4.55 -11.72
CA ARG A 316 11.40 5.29 -12.01
C ARG A 316 11.47 6.65 -11.31
N ASN A 317 10.32 7.31 -11.20
CA ASN A 317 10.23 8.67 -10.68
C ASN A 317 9.77 8.68 -9.22
N TYR A 318 10.31 9.62 -8.46
CA TYR A 318 9.93 9.85 -7.07
C TYR A 318 8.55 10.53 -6.96
N GLY A 319 7.94 10.44 -5.77
CA GLY A 319 6.67 11.12 -5.49
C GLY A 319 6.77 12.64 -5.66
N GLY A 320 5.76 13.22 -6.29
CA GLY A 320 5.56 14.64 -6.49
C GLY A 320 4.39 15.19 -5.69
N VAL A 321 3.90 16.36 -6.12
CA VAL A 321 2.72 17.02 -5.57
C VAL A 321 1.76 17.43 -6.69
N ILE A 322 0.46 17.35 -6.43
CA ILE A 322 -0.61 17.86 -7.29
C ILE A 322 -1.59 18.68 -6.46
N GLY A 323 -2.00 19.84 -6.96
CA GLY A 323 -2.94 20.72 -6.28
C GLY A 323 -2.84 22.17 -6.76
N GLU A 324 -2.64 23.07 -5.80
CA GLU A 324 -2.72 24.52 -5.96
C GLU A 324 -1.34 25.15 -5.90
N LEU A 325 -1.18 26.32 -6.53
CA LEU A 325 -0.01 27.16 -6.27
C LEU A 325 -0.04 27.67 -4.82
N ARG A 326 1.14 27.79 -4.22
CA ARG A 326 1.28 28.48 -2.95
C ARG A 326 1.03 29.99 -3.19
N PRO A 327 0.12 30.65 -2.44
CA PRO A 327 -0.24 32.04 -2.72
C PRO A 327 0.89 33.06 -2.56
N ASP A 328 1.87 32.76 -1.71
CA ASP A 328 3.07 33.57 -1.48
C ASP A 328 4.25 33.18 -2.40
N ASP A 329 4.16 32.06 -3.14
CA ASP A 329 5.21 31.58 -4.04
C ASP A 329 4.65 30.79 -5.22
N ALA A 330 4.59 31.46 -6.37
CA ALA A 330 4.15 30.86 -7.63
C ALA A 330 5.09 29.75 -8.16
N ASN A 331 6.24 29.51 -7.52
CA ASN A 331 7.15 28.40 -7.85
C ASN A 331 6.98 27.18 -6.91
N ALA A 332 5.97 27.20 -6.04
CA ALA A 332 5.64 26.10 -5.15
C ALA A 332 4.23 25.59 -5.41
N VAL A 333 4.07 24.27 -5.40
CA VAL A 333 2.76 23.60 -5.47
C VAL A 333 2.49 22.89 -4.16
N CYS A 334 1.28 23.04 -3.63
CA CYS A 334 0.84 22.42 -2.39
C CYS A 334 -0.37 21.52 -2.68
N GLY A 335 -0.38 20.34 -2.07
CA GLY A 335 -1.50 19.42 -2.21
C GLY A 335 -1.15 17.95 -1.97
N ALA A 336 -1.80 17.09 -2.72
CA ALA A 336 -1.76 15.65 -2.55
C ALA A 336 -0.49 15.03 -3.16
N GLN A 337 -0.12 13.82 -2.71
CA GLN A 337 1.09 13.14 -3.18
C GLN A 337 0.87 12.54 -4.56
N LEU A 338 1.53 13.09 -5.58
CA LEU A 338 1.41 12.67 -6.97
C LEU A 338 2.45 11.59 -7.32
N HIS A 339 2.08 10.70 -8.23
CA HIS A 339 2.97 9.76 -8.89
C HIS A 339 2.78 9.83 -10.41
N GLU A 340 3.87 9.63 -11.13
CA GLU A 340 3.92 9.62 -12.59
C GLU A 340 3.88 8.20 -13.16
N ASP A 341 3.57 8.10 -14.45
CA ASP A 341 3.84 6.91 -15.26
C ASP A 341 5.33 6.81 -15.65
N HIS A 342 5.73 5.71 -16.31
CA HIS A 342 7.12 5.52 -16.76
C HIS A 342 7.59 6.52 -17.83
N LYS A 343 6.69 7.33 -18.39
CA LYS A 343 6.96 8.38 -19.37
C LYS A 343 7.08 9.76 -18.73
N GLY A 344 6.82 9.89 -17.42
CA GLY A 344 6.85 11.14 -16.69
C GLY A 344 5.58 11.97 -16.81
N ASN A 345 4.44 11.37 -17.19
CA ASN A 345 3.15 12.05 -17.13
C ASN A 345 2.48 11.81 -15.78
N PRO A 346 1.70 12.77 -15.25
CA PRO A 346 1.00 12.59 -13.98
C PRO A 346 -0.02 11.45 -14.12
N LEU A 347 -0.04 10.52 -13.16
CA LEU A 347 -0.80 9.27 -13.26
C LEU A 347 -1.81 9.12 -12.14
N TRP A 348 -1.39 9.18 -10.89
CA TRP A 348 -2.28 8.97 -9.74
C TRP A 348 -1.77 9.71 -8.52
N TRP A 349 -2.65 10.01 -7.58
CA TRP A 349 -2.27 10.65 -6.33
C TRP A 349 -2.94 10.01 -5.12
N ASN A 350 -2.27 10.11 -3.97
CA ASN A 350 -2.79 9.68 -2.68
C ASN A 350 -3.08 10.87 -1.75
N GLY A 351 -4.00 10.69 -0.81
CA GLY A 351 -4.28 11.64 0.26
C GLY A 351 -5.64 12.33 0.18
N GLY A 352 -6.53 11.91 -0.71
CA GLY A 352 -7.87 12.46 -0.83
C GLY A 352 -8.01 13.62 -1.83
N LEU A 353 -9.20 14.24 -1.81
CA LEU A 353 -9.52 15.46 -2.56
C LEU A 353 -9.44 16.73 -1.70
N TYR A 354 -8.97 16.58 -0.46
CA TYR A 354 -9.00 17.60 0.58
C TYR A 354 -7.63 18.14 0.86
N ARG A 355 -7.58 19.41 1.23
CA ARG A 355 -6.35 20.06 1.68
C ARG A 355 -5.79 19.38 2.94
N ASN A 356 -6.67 19.06 3.89
CA ASN A 356 -6.33 18.24 5.04
C ASN A 356 -7.55 17.39 5.43
N LYS A 357 -7.50 16.08 5.15
CA LYS A 357 -8.58 15.14 5.52
C LYS A 357 -8.68 14.87 7.02
N ASN A 358 -7.66 15.25 7.80
CA ASN A 358 -7.54 14.95 9.23
C ASN A 358 -7.88 16.14 10.15
N SER A 359 -8.02 17.36 9.63
CA SER A 359 -8.28 18.57 10.44
C SER A 359 -9.76 18.79 10.80
N GLY A 360 -10.67 17.93 10.32
CA GLY A 360 -12.12 18.10 10.48
C GLY A 360 -12.72 19.24 9.65
N VAL A 361 -11.89 20.05 8.97
CA VAL A 361 -12.31 21.10 8.05
C VAL A 361 -12.04 20.65 6.62
N TYR A 362 -13.11 20.20 5.94
CA TYR A 362 -13.05 19.69 4.58
C TYR A 362 -13.05 20.83 3.56
N ARG A 363 -11.86 21.40 3.27
CA ARG A 363 -11.64 22.25 2.09
C ARG A 363 -11.16 21.38 0.93
N TYR A 364 -11.91 21.34 -0.16
CA TYR A 364 -11.47 20.68 -1.40
C TYR A 364 -10.25 21.40 -1.99
N LEU A 365 -9.30 20.64 -2.52
CA LEU A 365 -8.22 21.16 -3.34
C LEU A 365 -8.73 21.47 -4.74
N THR A 366 -8.19 22.53 -5.34
CA THR A 366 -8.26 22.74 -6.78
C THR A 366 -7.03 22.07 -7.42
N PHE A 367 -7.26 21.18 -8.36
CA PHE A 367 -6.19 20.47 -9.05
C PHE A 367 -5.87 21.18 -10.36
N ASP A 368 -4.89 22.08 -10.31
CA ASP A 368 -4.47 22.88 -11.47
C ASP A 368 -3.01 22.67 -11.84
N TYR A 369 -2.17 22.41 -10.83
CA TYR A 369 -0.73 22.40 -10.95
C TYR A 369 -0.14 21.13 -10.35
N TRP A 370 1.03 20.77 -10.83
CA TRP A 370 1.78 19.64 -10.31
C TRP A 370 3.29 19.82 -10.47
N MET A 371 4.04 19.12 -9.63
CA MET A 371 5.51 19.16 -9.61
C MET A 371 6.11 17.81 -9.23
N THR A 372 7.22 17.46 -9.86
CA THR A 372 8.06 16.31 -9.54
C THR A 372 9.54 16.71 -9.55
N GLY A 373 10.39 16.02 -8.79
CA GLY A 373 11.84 16.24 -8.83
C GLY A 373 12.39 17.52 -8.18
N GLY A 374 11.66 18.14 -7.23
CA GLY A 374 12.11 19.33 -6.50
C GLY A 374 13.00 19.01 -5.28
N GLY A 375 14.10 19.76 -5.14
CA GLY A 375 15.19 19.50 -4.19
C GLY A 375 14.87 19.61 -2.71
N HIS A 376 13.74 20.21 -2.30
CA HIS A 376 13.33 20.30 -0.90
C HIS A 376 11.81 20.15 -0.75
N GLN A 377 11.35 19.02 -0.20
CA GLN A 377 9.99 18.91 0.33
C GLN A 377 9.98 19.51 1.74
N GLN A 378 9.46 20.72 1.90
CA GLN A 378 9.36 21.35 3.21
C GLN A 378 8.07 20.88 3.90
N HIS A 379 8.20 19.97 4.86
CA HIS A 379 7.24 19.86 5.95
C HIS A 379 7.73 20.71 7.11
N ARG A 380 7.07 21.84 7.39
CA ARG A 380 7.36 22.62 8.61
C ARG A 380 6.71 21.92 9.82
N GLU A 381 7.26 20.78 10.24
CA GLU A 381 7.03 20.26 11.59
C GLU A 381 8.36 20.14 12.33
N ARG A 382 8.52 21.03 13.33
CA ARG A 382 9.57 21.13 14.35
C ARG A 382 11.02 20.99 13.88
N TYR A 383 11.71 22.12 13.87
CA TYR A 383 13.16 22.22 13.97
C TYR A 383 13.70 21.29 15.07
N THR A 384 14.27 20.16 14.67
CA THR A 384 15.38 19.53 15.39
C THR A 384 16.39 19.08 14.35
N ARG A 385 17.12 20.04 13.79
CA ARG A 385 18.43 19.78 13.19
C ARG A 385 19.47 20.37 14.12
N ASP A 386 20.42 19.51 14.47
CA ASP A 386 21.63 19.88 15.16
C ASP A 386 22.32 21.03 14.42
N LYS A 387 22.70 22.05 15.19
CA LYS A 387 23.15 23.35 14.69
C LYS A 387 24.43 23.23 13.86
N GLU A 388 25.23 22.20 14.11
CA GLU A 388 26.51 21.99 13.45
C GLU A 388 26.36 21.47 12.01
N THR A 389 25.41 20.57 11.73
CA THR A 389 25.23 19.99 10.38
C THR A 389 24.63 20.99 9.40
N MET A 390 23.77 21.89 9.90
CA MET A 390 23.13 22.93 9.09
C MET A 390 24.12 24.02 8.67
N MET A 391 25.06 24.40 9.55
CA MET A 391 26.08 25.40 9.22
C MET A 391 27.04 24.92 8.13
N GLN A 392 27.35 23.62 8.08
CA GLN A 392 28.24 23.06 7.06
C GLN A 392 27.63 23.17 5.65
N VAL A 393 26.34 22.84 5.51
CA VAL A 393 25.60 22.93 4.23
C VAL A 393 25.40 24.38 3.80
N LEU A 394 25.13 25.29 4.75
CA LEU A 394 24.94 26.71 4.47
C LEU A 394 26.24 27.43 4.10
N MET A 395 27.39 26.98 4.62
CA MET A 395 28.72 27.48 4.23
C MET A 395 29.07 27.08 2.80
N ASP A 396 28.70 25.87 2.36
CA ASP A 396 28.92 25.40 0.99
C ASP A 396 28.07 26.18 -0.04
N GLU A 397 26.97 26.80 0.38
CA GLU A 397 26.13 27.68 -0.43
C GLU A 397 26.42 29.19 -0.24
N GLY A 398 27.49 29.54 0.48
CA GLY A 398 27.99 30.92 0.58
C GLY A 398 27.31 31.81 1.63
N VAL A 399 26.51 31.25 2.55
CA VAL A 399 25.89 31.98 3.66
C VAL A 399 26.89 32.10 4.82
N GLN A 400 27.32 33.32 5.14
CA GLN A 400 28.46 33.55 6.05
C GLN A 400 28.09 33.83 7.51
N SER A 401 26.81 34.10 7.83
CA SER A 401 26.35 34.43 9.18
C SER A 401 24.89 34.04 9.41
N SER A 402 24.54 33.73 10.67
CA SER A 402 23.14 33.52 11.07
C SER A 402 22.26 34.76 10.91
N ASP A 403 22.86 35.95 10.75
CA ASP A 403 22.16 37.22 10.57
C ASP A 403 21.62 37.41 9.14
N ASP A 404 22.09 36.60 8.18
CA ASP A 404 21.59 36.58 6.79
C ASP A 404 20.34 35.70 6.62
N LEU A 405 19.95 34.96 7.67
CA LEU A 405 18.70 34.19 7.69
C LEU A 405 17.53 35.12 7.97
N GLN A 406 16.93 35.67 6.90
CA GLN A 406 15.60 36.27 7.02
C GLN A 406 14.59 35.16 7.32
N LEU A 407 14.27 35.00 8.61
CA LEU A 407 13.13 34.22 9.04
C LEU A 407 11.86 34.99 8.65
N GLU A 408 11.23 34.56 7.56
CA GLU A 408 9.86 34.95 7.19
C GLU A 408 8.94 34.83 8.42
N PRO A 409 8.16 35.86 8.76
CA PRO A 409 7.18 35.80 9.83
C PRO A 409 6.20 34.65 9.62
N MET A 410 5.82 34.00 10.70
CA MET A 410 4.85 32.92 10.69
C MET A 410 3.46 33.48 10.34
N ASP A 411 2.91 33.14 9.17
CA ASP A 411 1.54 33.47 8.80
C ASP A 411 0.57 32.62 9.64
N ALA A 412 -0.18 33.27 10.54
CA ALA A 412 -1.14 32.64 11.43
C ALA A 412 -2.42 32.15 10.71
N SER A 413 -2.57 32.41 9.41
CA SER A 413 -3.72 32.00 8.60
C SER A 413 -3.53 30.68 7.83
N TRP A 414 -2.35 30.06 7.93
CA TRP A 414 -2.00 28.82 7.22
C TRP A 414 -1.79 27.65 8.19
N ASP A 415 -2.64 26.62 8.02
CA ASP A 415 -2.62 25.41 8.84
C ASP A 415 -1.45 24.50 8.43
N PHE A 416 -0.62 24.14 9.41
CA PHE A 416 0.72 23.58 9.29
C PHE A 416 0.80 22.12 8.75
N GLY A 417 -0.24 21.63 8.07
CA GLY A 417 -0.35 20.24 7.57
C GLY A 417 -0.01 20.03 6.08
N GLU A 418 0.47 21.05 5.38
CA GLU A 418 0.64 21.02 3.92
C GLU A 418 1.99 20.48 3.47
N SER A 419 1.97 19.50 2.58
CA SER A 419 3.11 19.19 1.72
C SER A 419 3.12 20.13 0.54
N CYS A 420 4.03 21.09 0.58
CA CYS A 420 4.39 21.90 -0.57
C CYS A 420 5.74 21.41 -1.13
N LEU A 421 5.85 21.39 -2.46
CA LEU A 421 7.11 21.17 -3.16
C LEU A 421 7.50 22.46 -3.86
N SER A 422 8.76 22.86 -3.71
CA SER A 422 9.35 24.00 -4.41
C SER A 422 10.71 23.61 -5.02
N GLY A 423 11.29 24.49 -5.83
CA GLY A 423 12.62 24.28 -6.43
C GLY A 423 12.65 23.33 -7.63
N ALA A 424 11.48 22.93 -8.13
CA ALA A 424 11.32 22.28 -9.43
C ALA A 424 10.46 23.13 -10.37
N LYS A 425 10.35 22.68 -11.62
CA LYS A 425 9.44 23.30 -12.59
C LYS A 425 7.99 23.04 -12.17
N VAL A 426 7.22 24.10 -12.01
CA VAL A 426 5.75 24.03 -11.93
C VAL A 426 5.18 23.64 -13.29
N ASN A 427 4.38 22.57 -13.31
CA ASN A 427 3.64 22.15 -14.49
C ASN A 427 2.15 22.46 -14.31
N VAL A 428 1.49 22.82 -15.40
CA VAL A 428 0.04 23.03 -15.44
C VAL A 428 -0.59 21.76 -15.99
N LEU A 429 -1.63 21.26 -15.32
CA LEU A 429 -2.44 20.17 -15.85
C LEU A 429 -3.10 20.59 -17.17
N THR A 430 -3.20 19.66 -18.11
CA THR A 430 -3.98 19.86 -19.33
C THR A 430 -5.45 20.09 -18.98
N GLN A 431 -6.21 20.72 -19.88
CA GLN A 431 -7.63 20.99 -19.66
C GLN A 431 -8.42 19.71 -19.32
N ARG A 432 -8.10 18.60 -20.01
CA ARG A 432 -8.72 17.29 -19.75
C ARG A 432 -8.39 16.75 -18.35
N GLU A 433 -7.14 16.87 -17.91
CA GLU A 433 -6.72 16.42 -16.57
C GLU A 433 -7.38 17.27 -15.47
N LYS A 434 -7.52 18.58 -15.68
CA LYS A 434 -8.23 19.48 -14.75
C LYS A 434 -9.69 19.12 -14.62
N GLU A 435 -10.38 18.92 -15.75
CA GLU A 435 -11.79 18.50 -15.77
C GLU A 435 -11.99 17.14 -15.08
N LEU A 436 -11.04 16.23 -15.26
CA LEU A 436 -11.05 14.93 -14.63
C LEU A 436 -10.86 15.02 -13.12
N ALA A 437 -9.77 15.63 -12.66
CA ALA A 437 -9.42 15.69 -11.24
C ALA A 437 -10.40 16.52 -10.42
N ASN A 438 -10.79 17.70 -10.92
CA ASN A 438 -11.75 18.55 -10.22
C ASN A 438 -13.17 17.99 -10.30
N GLY A 439 -13.51 17.23 -11.35
CA GLY A 439 -14.78 16.53 -11.46
C GLY A 439 -15.00 15.46 -10.37
N TYR A 440 -13.93 14.90 -9.80
CA TYR A 440 -14.04 13.95 -8.68
C TYR A 440 -14.62 14.58 -7.42
N VAL A 441 -14.51 15.91 -7.25
CA VAL A 441 -15.10 16.63 -6.12
C VAL A 441 -16.62 16.49 -6.08
N GLY A 442 -17.27 16.53 -7.24
CA GLY A 442 -18.73 16.38 -7.30
C GLY A 442 -19.18 14.95 -7.04
N ILE A 443 -18.41 13.94 -7.50
CA ILE A 443 -18.62 12.53 -7.11
C ILE A 443 -18.52 12.37 -5.58
N ASP A 444 -17.51 12.99 -4.96
CA ASP A 444 -17.28 12.87 -3.52
C ASP A 444 -18.39 13.51 -2.69
N LYS A 445 -18.98 14.62 -3.16
CA LYS A 445 -20.14 15.24 -2.52
C LYS A 445 -21.32 14.28 -2.48
N VAL A 446 -21.65 13.61 -3.59
CA VAL A 446 -22.73 12.61 -3.65
C VAL A 446 -22.43 11.44 -2.71
N ALA A 447 -21.23 10.87 -2.77
CA ALA A 447 -20.82 9.77 -1.91
C ALA A 447 -20.95 10.11 -0.41
N ARG A 448 -20.67 11.36 -0.04
CA ARG A 448 -20.80 11.85 1.34
C ARG A 448 -22.23 12.07 1.79
N GLU A 449 -23.08 12.62 0.93
CA GLU A 449 -24.52 12.74 1.19
C GLU A 449 -25.12 11.34 1.45
N ASP A 450 -24.72 10.34 0.67
CA ASP A 450 -25.13 8.96 0.87
C ASP A 450 -24.58 8.38 2.18
N GLY A 451 -23.32 8.64 2.47
CA GLY A 451 -22.67 8.26 3.72
C GLY A 451 -23.39 8.82 4.96
N GLU A 452 -23.82 10.09 4.91
CA GLU A 452 -24.64 10.72 5.94
C GLU A 452 -26.03 10.12 6.05
N THR A 453 -26.64 9.78 4.93
CA THR A 453 -27.95 9.11 4.88
C THR A 453 -27.89 7.75 5.58
N PHE A 454 -26.84 6.96 5.33
CA PHE A 454 -26.60 5.72 6.07
C PHE A 454 -26.42 5.95 7.58
N ARG A 455 -25.73 7.03 7.99
CA ARG A 455 -25.56 7.35 9.43
C ARG A 455 -26.87 7.72 10.12
N LYS A 456 -27.85 8.24 9.37
CA LYS A 456 -29.21 8.53 9.87
C LYS A 456 -30.09 7.26 9.96
N GLY A 457 -29.62 6.13 9.42
CA GLY A 457 -30.34 4.86 9.41
C GLY A 457 -31.20 4.63 8.16
N ASP A 458 -31.11 5.53 7.19
CA ASP A 458 -31.85 5.47 5.93
C ASP A 458 -31.11 4.65 4.87
N THR A 459 -31.82 4.22 3.83
CA THR A 459 -31.27 3.46 2.71
C THR A 459 -31.10 4.34 1.47
N VAL A 460 -30.00 4.15 0.74
CA VAL A 460 -29.74 4.82 -0.54
C VAL A 460 -29.61 3.77 -1.66
N ASP A 461 -30.20 4.07 -2.82
CA ASP A 461 -30.00 3.28 -4.04
C ASP A 461 -29.00 3.99 -4.97
N PRO A 462 -27.75 3.49 -5.10
CA PRO A 462 -26.71 4.14 -5.89
C PRO A 462 -27.01 4.18 -7.39
N ARG A 463 -27.96 3.37 -7.87
CA ARG A 463 -28.34 3.29 -9.29
C ARG A 463 -29.19 4.48 -9.74
N THR A 464 -29.65 5.28 -8.79
CA THR A 464 -30.45 6.48 -9.06
C THR A 464 -29.60 7.71 -9.38
N HIS A 465 -28.29 7.68 -9.08
CA HIS A 465 -27.41 8.80 -9.36
C HIS A 465 -26.96 8.82 -10.82
N ASP A 466 -26.92 10.02 -11.39
CA ASP A 466 -26.19 10.30 -12.63
C ASP A 466 -24.76 10.70 -12.27
N TRP A 467 -23.87 9.71 -12.21
CA TRP A 467 -22.45 9.89 -11.88
C TRP A 467 -21.67 10.66 -12.95
N ASP A 468 -22.18 10.71 -14.19
CA ASP A 468 -21.57 11.53 -15.24
C ASP A 468 -21.94 13.01 -15.03
N ALA A 469 -23.20 13.30 -14.65
CA ALA A 469 -23.64 14.65 -14.30
C ALA A 469 -23.05 15.18 -12.99
N ALA A 470 -22.75 14.30 -12.02
CA ALA A 470 -22.13 14.67 -10.75
C ALA A 470 -20.72 15.28 -10.90
N THR A 471 -20.17 15.36 -12.11
CA THR A 471 -18.85 15.95 -12.38
C THR A 471 -18.89 17.34 -13.00
N ALA A 472 -20.08 17.83 -13.34
CA ALA A 472 -20.33 19.20 -13.80
C ALA A 472 -20.40 20.17 -12.61
#